data_AF-A0A3P9HJX4-F1
#
_entry.id   AF-A0A3P9HJX4-F1
#
_cell.length_a   1.000
_cell.length_b   1.000
_cell.length_c   1.000
_cell.angle_alpha   90.00
_cell.angle_beta   90.00
_cell.angle_gamma   90.00
#
_symmetry.space_group_name_H-M   'P 1'
#
loop_
_entity.id
_entity.type
_entity.pdbx_description
1 polymer ?
#
loop_
_entity_poly.entity_id
_entity_poly.type
_entity_poly.pdbx_seq_one_letter_code
_entity_poly.pdbx_strand_id
1 'polypeptide(L)'
;MSDMSRPTLSALHQAFRNSFAALESNQRLWGSELAECSPLLGSLGNLAEQMRALSNVQVSSTPLGTFPKLEERLRFKLQEAADTVLEKLNEKMCRLQSARDTISNQVRSVVQLYEQSATSLDLQAVTERSAVTPSVADMLEWLQDAERHYRQQYPSCLCCWYAPQHSWTARTGLFLQFFFSDSETENAEIVTKIYTDQIPAANEGLT
;
A
#
# COMPACT_ATOMS: atom_id res chain seq x y z
N MET A 1 7.83 -10.78 -43.59
CA MET A 1 8.06 -11.17 -42.18
C MET A 1 7.08 -10.46 -41.24
N SER A 2 5.80 -10.36 -41.62
CA SER A 2 4.84 -9.41 -41.02
C SER A 2 3.73 -10.08 -40.20
N ASP A 3 3.77 -11.40 -40.05
CA ASP A 3 2.63 -12.20 -39.57
C ASP A 3 2.74 -12.60 -38.09
N MET A 4 3.95 -12.61 -37.52
CA MET A 4 4.20 -13.00 -36.13
C MET A 4 4.11 -11.85 -35.12
N SER A 5 4.06 -10.59 -35.57
CA SER A 5 4.03 -9.41 -34.71
C SER A 5 2.62 -9.13 -34.13
N ARG A 6 1.55 -9.43 -34.88
CA ARG A 6 0.16 -9.22 -34.43
C ARG A 6 -0.26 -10.14 -33.26
N PRO A 7 0.02 -11.46 -33.29
CA PRO A 7 -0.31 -12.35 -32.17
C PRO A 7 0.43 -11.96 -30.90
N THR A 8 1.71 -11.60 -31.01
CA THR A 8 2.56 -11.17 -29.89
C THR A 8 2.04 -9.87 -29.27
N LEU A 9 1.72 -8.88 -30.10
CA LEU A 9 1.15 -7.61 -29.62
C LEU A 9 -0.21 -7.81 -28.94
N SER A 10 -1.05 -8.71 -29.48
CA SER A 10 -2.34 -9.05 -28.85
C SER A 10 -2.16 -9.72 -27.48
N ALA A 11 -1.19 -10.63 -27.35
CA ALA A 11 -0.89 -11.27 -26.07
C ALA A 11 -0.41 -10.24 -25.04
N LEU A 12 0.42 -9.29 -25.45
CA LEU A 12 0.91 -8.22 -24.59
C LEU A 12 -0.21 -7.27 -24.16
N HIS A 13 -1.09 -6.85 -25.08
CA HIS A 13 -2.29 -6.07 -24.74
C HIS A 13 -3.21 -6.80 -23.78
N GLN A 14 -3.38 -8.11 -23.91
CA GLN A 14 -4.15 -8.90 -22.95
C GLN A 14 -3.48 -8.93 -21.57
N ALA A 15 -2.15 -9.06 -21.52
CA ALA A 15 -1.40 -9.00 -20.27
C ALA A 15 -1.54 -7.63 -19.59
N PHE A 16 -1.50 -6.52 -20.34
CA PHE A 16 -1.75 -5.18 -19.80
C PHE A 16 -3.17 -5.05 -19.25
N ARG A 17 -4.20 -5.46 -19.99
CA ARG A 17 -5.59 -5.41 -19.52
C ARG A 17 -5.77 -6.14 -18.19
N ASN A 18 -5.22 -7.36 -18.09
CA ASN A 18 -5.27 -8.13 -16.86
C ASN A 18 -4.51 -7.42 -15.72
N SER A 19 -3.36 -6.80 -16.02
CA SER A 19 -2.54 -6.09 -15.04
C SER A 19 -3.21 -4.84 -14.51
N PHE A 20 -3.82 -4.03 -15.38
CA PHE A 20 -4.55 -2.82 -14.98
C PHE A 20 -5.83 -3.15 -14.22
N ALA A 21 -6.56 -4.20 -14.59
CA ALA A 21 -7.70 -4.69 -13.82
C ALA A 21 -7.27 -5.17 -12.41
N ALA A 22 -6.16 -5.90 -12.33
CA ALA A 22 -5.58 -6.34 -11.06
C ALA A 22 -5.12 -5.14 -10.22
N LEU A 23 -4.49 -4.13 -10.85
CA LEU A 23 -4.03 -2.91 -10.20
C LEU A 23 -5.19 -2.14 -9.57
N GLU A 24 -6.31 -1.98 -10.28
CA GLU A 24 -7.52 -1.33 -9.76
C GLU A 24 -8.09 -2.07 -8.54
N SER A 25 -8.21 -3.40 -8.62
CA SER A 25 -8.65 -4.22 -7.49
C SER A 25 -7.70 -4.08 -6.29
N ASN A 26 -6.39 -4.11 -6.54
CA ASN A 26 -5.37 -3.99 -5.51
C ASN A 26 -5.37 -2.62 -4.85
N GLN A 27 -5.64 -1.55 -5.61
CA GLN A 27 -5.78 -0.20 -5.07
C GLN A 27 -6.96 -0.09 -4.09
N ARG A 28 -8.10 -0.70 -4.41
CA ARG A 28 -9.26 -0.72 -3.50
C ARG A 28 -8.94 -1.47 -2.21
N LEU A 29 -8.28 -2.62 -2.31
CA LEU A 29 -7.80 -3.38 -1.15
C LEU A 29 -6.83 -2.54 -0.33
N TRP A 30 -5.84 -1.92 -0.98
CA TRP A 30 -4.84 -1.07 -0.32
C TRP A 30 -5.48 0.06 0.48
N GLY A 31 -6.41 0.79 -0.14
CA GLY A 31 -7.16 1.87 0.52
C GLY A 31 -7.99 1.36 1.71
N SER A 32 -8.65 0.21 1.56
CA SER A 32 -9.43 -0.40 2.64
C SER A 32 -8.56 -0.81 3.83
N GLU A 33 -7.43 -1.47 3.58
CA GLU A 33 -6.52 -1.91 4.65
C GLU A 33 -5.87 -0.71 5.35
N LEU A 34 -5.50 0.35 4.61
CA LEU A 34 -5.03 1.62 5.21
C LEU A 34 -6.10 2.30 6.07
N ALA A 35 -7.35 2.33 5.61
CA ALA A 35 -8.46 2.91 6.37
C ALA A 35 -8.66 2.16 7.71
N GLU A 36 -8.45 0.85 7.73
CA GLU A 36 -8.50 0.04 8.95
C GLU A 36 -7.29 0.25 9.88
N CYS A 37 -6.12 0.67 9.36
CA CYS A 37 -4.97 1.02 10.19
C CYS A 37 -5.22 2.27 11.05
N SER A 38 -5.94 3.27 10.53
CA SER A 38 -6.19 4.55 11.22
C SER A 38 -6.80 4.39 12.64
N PRO A 39 -7.92 3.66 12.85
CA PRO A 39 -8.47 3.44 14.19
C PRO A 39 -7.57 2.59 15.09
N LEU A 40 -6.74 1.69 14.54
CA LEU A 40 -5.76 0.91 15.30
C LEU A 40 -4.65 1.81 15.84
N LEU A 41 -4.12 2.72 15.01
CA LEU A 41 -3.15 3.73 15.40
C LEU A 41 -3.71 4.67 16.48
N GLY A 42 -4.95 5.12 16.33
CA GLY A 42 -5.65 5.90 17.35
C GLY A 42 -5.79 5.16 18.68
N SER A 43 -6.12 3.87 18.63
CA SER A 43 -6.21 3.02 19.82
C SER A 43 -4.86 2.85 20.52
N LEU A 44 -3.77 2.66 19.75
CA LEU A 44 -2.41 2.60 20.30
C LEU A 44 -1.97 3.92 20.92
N GLY A 45 -2.28 5.05 20.28
CA GLY A 45 -2.01 6.37 20.85
C GLY A 45 -2.70 6.56 22.20
N ASN A 46 -3.98 6.20 22.28
CA ASN A 46 -4.73 6.24 23.54
C ASN A 46 -4.14 5.33 24.62
N LEU A 47 -3.72 4.10 24.27
CA LEU A 47 -3.06 3.20 25.21
C LEU A 47 -1.71 3.76 25.70
N ALA A 48 -0.92 4.37 24.80
CA ALA A 48 0.33 5.02 25.16
C ALA A 48 0.12 6.19 26.14
N GLU A 49 -0.92 7.01 25.93
CA GLU A 49 -1.30 8.05 26.88
C GLU A 49 -1.70 7.48 28.25
N GLN A 50 -2.49 6.40 28.28
CA GLN A 50 -2.85 5.73 29.53
C GLN A 50 -1.64 5.17 30.27
N MET A 51 -0.69 4.56 29.56
CA MET A 51 0.57 4.06 30.15
C MET A 51 1.42 5.20 30.71
N ARG A 52 1.48 6.33 30.01
CA ARG A 52 2.17 7.54 30.50
C ARG A 52 1.47 8.10 31.74
N ALA A 53 0.15 8.22 31.71
CA ALA A 53 -0.63 8.71 32.85
C ALA A 53 -0.44 7.83 34.10
N LEU A 54 -0.46 6.50 33.93
CA LEU A 54 -0.20 5.54 35.01
C LEU A 54 1.22 5.65 35.56
N SER A 55 2.20 5.99 34.73
CA SER A 55 3.59 6.17 35.16
C SER A 55 3.81 7.49 35.91
N ASN A 56 3.01 8.52 35.60
CA ASN A 56 3.10 9.84 36.23
C ASN A 56 2.31 9.95 37.53
N VAL A 57 1.39 9.02 37.80
CA VAL A 57 0.57 9.05 39.02
C VAL A 57 1.19 8.17 40.11
N GLN A 58 1.28 8.71 41.32
CA GLN A 58 1.62 7.91 42.50
C GLN A 58 0.34 7.23 43.01
N VAL A 59 0.02 6.03 42.51
CA VAL A 59 -1.25 5.33 42.80
C VAL A 59 -1.49 5.17 44.31
N SER A 60 -0.44 4.91 45.08
CA SER A 60 -0.48 4.79 46.54
C SER A 60 -0.94 6.05 47.27
N SER A 61 -0.83 7.23 46.65
CA SER A 61 -1.31 8.51 47.19
C SER A 61 -2.76 8.84 46.83
N THR A 62 -3.42 8.00 46.03
CA THR A 62 -4.80 8.20 45.58
C THR A 62 -5.77 7.31 46.39
N PRO A 63 -7.09 7.57 46.35
CA PRO A 63 -8.08 6.66 46.92
C PRO A 63 -8.02 5.22 46.37
N LEU A 64 -7.38 5.01 45.22
CA LEU A 64 -7.17 3.68 44.63
C LEU A 64 -5.99 2.92 45.25
N GLY A 65 -5.18 3.57 46.09
CA GLY A 65 -4.05 2.95 46.80
C GLY A 65 -4.43 1.84 47.76
N THR A 66 -5.72 1.73 48.13
CA THR A 66 -6.25 0.65 48.97
C THR A 66 -6.29 -0.69 48.25
N PHE A 67 -6.19 -0.71 46.90
CA PHE A 67 -6.20 -1.93 46.11
C PHE A 67 -4.77 -2.48 45.93
N PRO A 68 -4.45 -3.64 46.53
CA PRO A 68 -3.10 -4.19 46.45
C PRO A 68 -2.76 -4.59 45.02
N LYS A 69 -1.53 -4.27 44.59
CA LYS A 69 -1.01 -4.58 43.24
C LYS A 69 -1.84 -4.00 42.08
N LEU A 70 -2.69 -3.01 42.34
CA LEU A 70 -3.51 -2.40 41.29
C LEU A 70 -2.66 -1.85 40.14
N GLU A 71 -1.58 -1.14 40.47
CA GLU A 71 -0.67 -0.55 39.49
C GLU A 71 -0.02 -1.61 38.58
N GLU A 72 0.48 -2.71 39.15
CA GLU A 72 1.01 -3.85 38.39
C GLU A 72 -0.04 -4.47 37.46
N ARG A 73 -1.27 -4.65 37.96
CA ARG A 73 -2.38 -5.22 37.18
C ARG A 73 -2.81 -4.30 36.04
N LEU A 74 -2.85 -2.98 36.28
CA LEU A 74 -3.16 -1.99 35.25
C LEU A 74 -2.07 -1.97 34.18
N ARG A 75 -0.78 -1.99 34.55
CA ARG A 75 0.32 -2.10 33.59
C ARG A 75 0.20 -3.35 32.74
N PHE A 76 -0.04 -4.50 33.37
CA PHE A 76 -0.21 -5.76 32.66
C PHE A 76 -1.37 -5.69 31.66
N LYS A 77 -2.53 -5.13 32.07
CA LYS A 77 -3.70 -5.02 31.20
C LYS A 77 -3.51 -4.02 30.05
N LEU A 78 -2.83 -2.90 30.29
CA LEU A 78 -2.49 -1.94 29.24
C LEU A 78 -1.53 -2.56 28.21
N GLN A 79 -0.55 -3.35 28.68
CA GLN A 79 0.37 -4.06 27.82
C GLN A 79 -0.35 -5.12 26.98
N GLU A 80 -1.17 -5.97 27.59
CA GLU A 80 -1.98 -6.98 26.89
C GLU A 80 -2.89 -6.36 25.81
N ALA A 81 -3.50 -5.20 26.11
CA ALA A 81 -4.29 -4.46 25.14
C ALA A 81 -3.43 -3.89 23.99
N ALA A 82 -2.25 -3.36 24.29
CA ALA A 82 -1.33 -2.86 23.27
C ALA A 82 -0.83 -3.99 22.36
N ASP A 83 -0.43 -5.13 22.93
CA ASP A 83 -0.02 -6.34 22.20
C ASP A 83 -1.11 -6.74 21.19
N THR A 84 -2.36 -6.78 21.63
CA THR A 84 -3.52 -7.13 20.79
C THR A 84 -3.71 -6.16 19.61
N VAL A 85 -3.56 -4.86 19.84
CA VAL A 85 -3.72 -3.87 18.76
C VAL A 85 -2.53 -3.92 17.79
N LEU A 86 -1.32 -4.14 18.29
CA LEU A 86 -0.14 -4.32 17.45
C LEU A 86 -0.24 -5.58 16.58
N GLU A 87 -0.77 -6.68 17.11
CA GLU A 87 -0.98 -7.91 16.34
C GLU A 87 -1.91 -7.65 15.16
N LYS A 88 -3.06 -6.99 15.41
CA LYS A 88 -3.98 -6.58 14.34
C LYS A 88 -3.32 -5.66 13.33
N LEU A 89 -2.55 -4.68 13.79
CA LEU A 89 -1.86 -3.77 12.89
C LEU A 89 -0.84 -4.53 12.02
N ASN A 90 -0.11 -5.48 12.61
CA ASN A 90 0.81 -6.34 11.87
C ASN A 90 0.11 -7.18 10.79
N GLU A 91 -1.08 -7.72 11.07
CA GLU A 91 -1.88 -8.40 10.05
C GLU A 91 -2.19 -7.49 8.86
N LYS A 92 -2.58 -6.23 9.12
CA LYS A 92 -2.85 -5.22 8.07
C LYS A 92 -1.60 -4.89 7.25
N MET A 93 -0.49 -4.69 7.94
CA MET A 93 0.83 -4.46 7.34
C MET A 93 1.26 -5.62 6.44
N CYS A 94 1.04 -6.88 6.85
CA CYS A 94 1.28 -8.06 6.02
C CYS A 94 0.40 -8.11 4.76
N ARG A 95 -0.87 -7.70 4.85
CA ARG A 95 -1.77 -7.62 3.71
C ARG A 95 -1.35 -6.54 2.71
N LEU A 96 -0.99 -5.35 3.20
CA LEU A 96 -0.42 -4.28 2.38
C LEU A 96 0.87 -4.74 1.69
N GLN A 97 1.77 -5.40 2.42
CA GLN A 97 2.97 -5.96 1.82
C GLN A 97 2.65 -6.95 0.69
N SER A 98 1.70 -7.86 0.93
CA SER A 98 1.27 -8.86 -0.06
C SER A 98 0.68 -8.20 -1.30
N ALA A 99 -0.13 -7.16 -1.11
CA ALA A 99 -0.71 -6.34 -2.18
C ALA A 99 0.37 -5.66 -3.03
N ARG A 100 1.42 -5.10 -2.40
CA ARG A 100 2.58 -4.55 -3.11
C ARG A 100 3.32 -5.64 -3.89
N ASP A 101 3.60 -6.76 -3.25
CA ASP A 101 4.37 -7.85 -3.86
C ASP A 101 3.64 -8.45 -5.06
N THR A 102 2.31 -8.54 -5.01
CA THR A 102 1.48 -8.92 -6.17
C THR A 102 1.65 -7.95 -7.35
N ILE A 103 1.63 -6.64 -7.11
CA ILE A 103 1.89 -5.64 -8.17
C ILE A 103 3.30 -5.80 -8.72
N SER A 104 4.32 -5.87 -7.87
CA SER A 104 5.71 -6.06 -8.30
C SER A 104 5.90 -7.31 -9.16
N ASN A 105 5.28 -8.42 -8.77
CA ASN A 105 5.33 -9.65 -9.55
C ASN A 105 4.60 -9.51 -10.88
N GLN A 106 3.43 -8.86 -10.90
CA GLN A 106 2.67 -8.62 -12.12
C GLN A 106 3.45 -7.76 -13.12
N VAL A 107 4.04 -6.65 -12.66
CA VAL A 107 4.86 -5.76 -13.49
C VAL A 107 6.08 -6.52 -14.03
N ARG A 108 6.76 -7.30 -13.18
CA ARG A 108 7.87 -8.16 -13.61
C ARG A 108 7.45 -9.13 -14.70
N SER A 109 6.30 -9.79 -14.56
CA SER A 109 5.79 -10.74 -15.57
C SER A 109 5.50 -10.06 -16.90
N VAL A 110 4.90 -8.86 -16.90
CA VAL A 110 4.62 -8.11 -18.13
C VAL A 110 5.91 -7.61 -18.80
N VAL A 111 6.85 -7.10 -18.02
CA VAL A 111 8.18 -6.69 -18.53
C VAL A 111 8.90 -7.87 -19.15
N GLN A 112 8.91 -9.03 -18.49
CA GLN A 112 9.52 -10.24 -19.03
C GLN A 112 8.85 -10.70 -20.33
N LEU A 113 7.52 -10.63 -20.42
CA LEU A 113 6.79 -10.95 -21.64
C LEU A 113 7.17 -9.98 -22.79
N TYR A 114 7.29 -8.69 -22.50
CA TYR A 114 7.77 -7.70 -23.45
C TYR A 114 9.20 -7.99 -23.92
N GLU A 115 10.12 -8.26 -23.00
CA GLU A 115 11.52 -8.57 -23.32
C GLU A 115 11.66 -9.82 -24.22
N GLN A 116 10.87 -10.86 -23.95
CA GLN A 116 10.82 -12.07 -24.79
C GLN A 116 10.25 -11.79 -26.19
N SER A 117 9.39 -10.78 -26.29
CA SER A 117 8.72 -10.38 -27.52
C SER A 117 9.51 -9.34 -28.32
N ALA A 118 10.51 -8.69 -27.72
CA ALA A 118 11.20 -7.52 -28.26
C ALA A 118 11.93 -7.78 -29.59
N THR A 119 12.39 -9.01 -29.85
CA THR A 119 13.01 -9.38 -31.14
C THR A 119 11.99 -9.55 -32.27
N SER A 120 10.71 -9.69 -31.95
CA SER A 120 9.60 -9.88 -32.90
C SER A 120 8.73 -8.63 -33.10
N LEU A 121 8.87 -7.65 -32.20
CA LEU A 121 8.13 -6.39 -32.22
C LEU A 121 9.01 -5.30 -32.86
N ASP A 122 8.46 -4.61 -33.85
CA ASP A 122 9.11 -3.44 -34.42
C ASP A 122 8.92 -2.22 -33.51
N LEU A 123 9.87 -1.28 -33.54
CA LEU A 123 9.83 -0.05 -32.73
C LEU A 123 8.56 0.76 -33.00
N GLN A 124 8.11 0.79 -34.26
CA GLN A 124 6.85 1.43 -34.62
C GLN A 124 5.67 0.78 -33.90
N ALA A 125 5.61 -0.55 -33.83
CA ALA A 125 4.51 -1.27 -33.18
C ALA A 125 4.46 -1.05 -31.65
N VAL A 126 5.59 -0.75 -31.02
CA VAL A 126 5.67 -0.51 -29.56
C VAL A 126 5.31 0.94 -29.20
N THR A 127 5.54 1.88 -30.12
CA THR A 127 5.33 3.33 -29.92
C THR A 127 4.04 3.85 -30.56
N GLU A 128 3.38 3.04 -31.41
CA GLU A 128 2.14 3.41 -32.05
C GLU A 128 1.04 3.63 -31.01
N ARG A 129 0.47 4.84 -31.03
CA ARG A 129 -0.70 5.23 -30.26
C ARG A 129 -1.90 5.32 -31.19
N SER A 130 -3.08 5.01 -30.67
CA SER A 130 -4.34 5.29 -31.35
C SER A 130 -5.22 6.21 -30.51
N ALA A 131 -6.30 6.74 -31.11
CA ALA A 131 -7.25 7.58 -30.39
C ALA A 131 -7.94 6.88 -29.19
N VAL A 132 -7.89 5.55 -29.13
CA VAL A 132 -8.60 4.74 -28.12
C VAL A 132 -7.69 3.76 -27.37
N THR A 133 -6.42 3.66 -27.73
CA THR A 133 -5.47 2.72 -27.10
C THR A 133 -4.10 3.41 -26.98
N PRO A 134 -3.55 3.51 -25.76
CA PRO A 134 -2.19 4.00 -25.53
C PRO A 134 -1.16 3.05 -26.17
N SER A 135 0.09 3.51 -26.30
CA SER A 135 1.15 2.65 -26.83
C SER A 135 1.59 1.62 -25.79
N VAL A 136 2.28 0.57 -26.24
CA VAL A 136 2.91 -0.42 -25.35
C VAL A 136 3.93 0.24 -24.42
N ALA A 137 4.70 1.21 -24.94
CA ALA A 137 5.67 1.96 -24.14
C ALA A 137 4.99 2.69 -22.97
N ASP A 138 3.86 3.36 -23.22
CA ASP A 138 3.12 4.09 -22.18
C ASP A 138 2.54 3.14 -21.14
N MET A 139 1.95 2.02 -21.58
CA MET A 139 1.37 1.04 -20.67
C MET A 139 2.43 0.39 -19.76
N LEU A 140 3.65 0.17 -20.27
CA LEU A 140 4.78 -0.29 -19.45
C LEU A 140 5.20 0.77 -18.44
N GLU A 141 5.35 2.02 -18.88
CA GLU A 141 5.71 3.14 -18.03
C GLU A 141 4.70 3.29 -16.88
N TRP A 142 3.40 3.31 -17.19
CA TRP A 142 2.34 3.44 -16.18
C TRP A 142 2.34 2.30 -15.16
N LEU A 143 2.57 1.06 -15.60
CA LEU A 143 2.67 -0.07 -14.68
C LEU A 143 3.90 0.03 -13.77
N GLN A 144 5.05 0.44 -14.33
CA GLN A 144 6.27 0.63 -13.54
C GLN A 144 6.13 1.80 -12.57
N ASP A 145 5.47 2.89 -12.95
CA ASP A 145 5.19 4.02 -12.07
C ASP A 145 4.25 3.64 -10.94
N ALA A 146 3.19 2.86 -11.24
CA ALA A 146 2.33 2.30 -10.22
C ALA A 146 3.14 1.44 -9.23
N GLU A 147 4.00 0.55 -9.73
CA GLU A 147 4.87 -0.27 -8.87
C GLU A 147 5.78 0.58 -7.98
N ARG A 148 6.41 1.61 -8.54
CA ARG A 148 7.27 2.54 -7.80
C ARG A 148 6.49 3.23 -6.69
N HIS A 149 5.28 3.68 -6.97
CA HIS A 149 4.40 4.30 -5.99
C HIS A 149 4.14 3.36 -4.78
N TYR A 150 3.72 2.11 -5.00
CA TYR A 150 3.49 1.17 -3.89
C TYR A 150 4.79 0.79 -3.15
N ARG A 151 5.93 0.72 -3.84
CA ARG A 151 7.23 0.47 -3.20
C ARG A 151 7.71 1.65 -2.35
N GLN A 152 7.39 2.89 -2.73
CA GLN A 152 7.70 4.09 -1.96
C GLN A 152 6.81 4.21 -0.73
N GLN A 153 5.51 4.00 -0.89
CA GLN A 153 4.52 4.01 0.20
C GLN A 153 4.80 2.90 1.23
N TYR A 154 5.33 1.75 0.79
CA TYR A 154 5.62 0.62 1.67
C TYR A 154 6.95 -0.06 1.32
N PRO A 155 8.07 0.37 1.93
CA PRO A 155 9.35 -0.30 1.73
C PRO A 155 9.36 -1.74 2.27
N SER A 156 10.06 -2.65 1.58
CA SER A 156 10.12 -4.11 1.88
C SER A 156 10.56 -4.49 3.29
N CYS A 157 11.11 -3.56 4.07
CA CYS A 157 11.64 -3.85 5.40
C CYS A 157 10.63 -3.68 6.57
N LEU A 158 9.44 -3.12 6.33
CA LEU A 158 8.50 -2.80 7.43
C LEU A 158 7.98 -4.03 8.18
N CYS A 159 7.65 -5.13 7.49
CA CYS A 159 7.19 -6.35 8.16
C CYS A 159 8.32 -7.12 8.87
N CYS A 160 9.55 -7.09 8.34
CA CYS A 160 10.70 -7.74 9.00
C CYS A 160 11.13 -7.01 10.28
N TRP A 161 10.84 -5.72 10.40
CA TRP A 161 11.06 -4.94 11.63
C TRP A 161 10.16 -5.41 12.78
N TYR A 162 9.04 -6.06 12.46
CA TYR A 162 8.05 -6.55 13.42
C TYR A 162 8.26 -8.01 13.86
N ALA A 163 9.46 -8.57 13.65
CA ALA A 163 9.81 -9.83 14.30
C ALA A 163 9.87 -9.63 15.85
N PRO A 164 9.30 -10.56 16.65
CA PRO A 164 9.16 -10.38 18.09
C PRO A 164 10.51 -10.52 18.79
N GLN A 165 11.17 -9.38 19.08
CA GLN A 165 12.32 -9.30 19.98
C GLN A 165 12.16 -8.11 20.95
N HIS A 166 11.51 -8.39 22.08
CA HIS A 166 11.80 -7.99 23.46
C HIS A 166 12.09 -6.53 23.90
N SER A 167 11.85 -5.45 23.14
CA SER A 167 11.81 -4.11 23.79
C SER A 167 10.91 -3.08 23.10
N TRP A 168 10.00 -2.48 23.88
CA TRP A 168 8.92 -1.61 23.43
C TRP A 168 9.30 -0.13 23.26
N THR A 169 10.27 0.37 24.03
CA THR A 169 10.58 1.81 24.12
C THR A 169 11.29 2.39 22.90
N ALA A 170 11.97 1.56 22.10
CA ALA A 170 12.60 1.99 20.85
C ALA A 170 11.67 1.88 19.62
N ARG A 171 10.52 1.19 19.75
CA ARG A 171 9.69 0.74 18.61
C ARG A 171 8.55 1.70 18.25
N THR A 172 7.94 2.38 19.21
CA THR A 172 6.80 3.28 18.97
C THR A 172 7.21 4.64 18.39
N GLY A 173 8.41 5.14 18.71
CA GLY A 173 8.90 6.43 18.23
C GLY A 173 9.19 6.46 16.72
N LEU A 174 9.85 5.42 16.19
CA LEU A 174 10.18 5.32 14.76
C LEU A 174 8.95 5.00 13.88
N PHE A 175 8.00 4.23 14.40
CA PHE A 175 6.81 3.81 13.66
C PHE A 175 5.80 4.95 13.47
N LEU A 176 5.58 5.77 14.51
CA LEU A 176 4.70 6.95 14.41
C LEU A 176 5.32 8.04 13.52
N GLN A 177 6.64 8.19 13.50
CA GLN A 177 7.32 9.19 12.68
C GLN A 177 7.28 8.85 11.17
N PHE A 178 7.19 7.57 10.81
CA PHE A 178 7.07 7.14 9.41
C PHE A 178 5.63 7.23 8.88
N PHE A 179 4.63 6.90 9.71
CA PHE A 179 3.21 6.90 9.29
C PHE A 179 2.56 8.29 9.23
N PHE A 180 2.98 9.23 10.08
CA PHE A 180 2.38 10.59 10.11
C PHE A 180 2.91 11.53 9.03
N SER A 181 3.84 11.10 8.16
CA SER A 181 4.53 12.02 7.26
C SER A 181 3.95 12.12 5.83
N ASP A 182 3.06 11.23 5.37
CA ASP A 182 2.75 11.16 3.92
C ASP A 182 1.32 10.75 3.47
N SER A 183 0.33 10.55 4.35
CA SER A 183 -0.78 9.66 3.98
C SER A 183 -2.01 10.22 3.23
N GLU A 184 -2.15 11.50 2.88
CA GLU A 184 -3.49 11.97 2.44
C GLU A 184 -3.64 12.73 1.12
N THR A 185 -2.59 13.13 0.40
CA THR A 185 -2.79 13.98 -0.81
C THR A 185 -2.41 13.39 -2.16
N GLU A 186 -1.54 12.38 -2.26
CA GLU A 186 -1.03 11.91 -3.57
C GLU A 186 -1.85 10.76 -4.21
N ASN A 187 -2.61 10.00 -3.43
CA ASN A 187 -3.32 8.82 -3.92
C ASN A 187 -4.48 9.15 -4.88
N ALA A 188 -5.01 10.38 -4.82
CA ALA A 188 -6.07 10.84 -5.72
C ALA A 188 -5.53 11.32 -7.08
N GLU A 189 -4.35 11.92 -7.13
CA GLU A 189 -3.81 12.51 -8.36
C GLU A 189 -3.32 11.49 -9.37
N ILE A 190 -2.70 10.39 -8.93
CA ILE A 190 -2.19 9.35 -9.82
C ILE A 190 -3.36 8.63 -10.51
N VAL A 191 -4.42 8.34 -9.77
CA VAL A 191 -5.61 7.62 -10.28
C VAL A 191 -6.45 8.54 -11.14
N THR A 192 -6.55 9.82 -10.76
CA THR A 192 -7.20 10.83 -11.60
C THR A 192 -6.42 10.98 -12.90
N LYS A 193 -5.09 11.15 -12.90
CA LYS A 193 -4.28 11.18 -14.14
C LYS A 193 -4.50 9.96 -15.03
N ILE A 194 -4.51 8.75 -14.45
CA ILE A 194 -4.72 7.51 -15.20
C ILE A 194 -6.13 7.45 -15.83
N TYR A 195 -7.15 8.01 -15.18
CA TYR A 195 -8.54 7.98 -15.67
C TYR A 195 -8.96 9.20 -16.53
N THR A 196 -8.48 10.42 -16.25
CA THR A 196 -8.81 11.61 -17.04
C THR A 196 -8.13 11.63 -18.41
N ASP A 197 -6.97 10.99 -18.55
CA ASP A 197 -6.28 10.89 -19.85
C ASP A 197 -6.87 9.77 -20.74
N GLN A 198 -7.84 8.99 -20.25
CA GLN A 198 -8.51 7.90 -20.97
C GLN A 198 -9.93 8.20 -21.46
N ILE A 199 -10.48 9.40 -21.23
CA ILE A 199 -11.85 9.75 -21.67
C ILE A 199 -11.82 11.02 -22.53
N PRO A 200 -11.87 10.94 -23.88
CA PRO A 200 -12.30 12.09 -24.66
C PRO A 200 -13.75 12.39 -24.29
N ALA A 201 -14.01 13.62 -23.85
CA ALA A 201 -15.35 14.17 -23.68
C ALA A 201 -16.12 14.00 -25.00
N ALA A 202 -16.94 12.95 -25.08
CA ALA A 202 -17.84 12.74 -26.19
C ALA A 202 -19.12 13.55 -25.92
N ASN A 203 -19.43 14.43 -26.88
CA ASN A 203 -20.67 15.19 -27.06
C ASN A 203 -21.00 16.27 -26.02
N GLU A 204 -20.79 17.54 -26.41
CA GLU A 204 -21.93 18.46 -26.61
C GLU A 204 -21.65 19.38 -27.82
N GLY A 205 -22.09 18.90 -28.97
CA GLY A 205 -22.24 19.68 -30.20
C GLY A 205 -23.51 19.20 -30.89
N LEU A 206 -24.66 19.64 -30.37
CA LEU A 206 -25.97 19.60 -31.02
C LEU A 206 -26.95 20.48 -30.23
N THR A 207 -26.92 21.78 -30.48
CA THR A 207 -28.07 22.60 -30.93
C THR A 207 -27.61 24.00 -31.29
#